data_AF-A0A7J3F1Y7-F1
#
_entry.id   AF-A0A7J3F1Y7-F1
#
_cell.length_a   1.000
_cell.length_b   1.000
_cell.length_c   1.000
_cell.angle_alpha   90.00
_cell.angle_beta   90.00
_cell.angle_gamma   90.00
#
_symmetry.space_group_name_H-M   'P 1'
#
loop_
_entity.id
_entity.type
_entity.pdbx_description
1 polymer ?
#
loop_
_entity_poly.entity_id
_entity_poly.type
_entity_poly.pdbx_seq_one_letter_code
_entity_poly.pdbx_strand_id
1 'polypeptide(L)'
;MKLFGRKKETKAEEITYEIFGGFTITKVPGGYEITWRSPNITTINVHKMPVISENVQVKQEGDVIHILTTECKLKLTTKDGETEAYISKI
;
A
#
# COMPACT_ATOMS: atom_id res chain seq x y z
N MET A 1 32.32 -29.19 15.35
CA MET A 1 31.46 -29.51 14.19
C MET A 1 30.69 -28.26 13.82
N LYS A 2 30.86 -27.73 12.59
CA LYS A 2 30.11 -26.58 12.06
C LYS A 2 28.90 -27.11 11.32
N LEU A 3 27.69 -26.90 11.83
CA LEU A 3 26.46 -27.07 11.06
C LEU A 3 25.66 -25.77 11.16
N PHE A 4 25.79 -25.03 10.07
CA PHE A 4 25.27 -23.71 9.78
C PHE A 4 23.77 -23.62 10.05
N GLY A 5 23.38 -22.72 10.95
CA GLY A 5 21.99 -22.30 11.09
C GLY A 5 21.52 -21.72 9.76
N ARG A 6 20.58 -22.41 9.10
CA ARG A 6 19.83 -21.84 7.98
C ARG A 6 19.11 -20.59 8.51
N LYS A 7 19.57 -19.40 8.12
CA LYS A 7 18.71 -18.21 8.17
C LYS A 7 17.53 -18.51 7.25
N LYS A 8 16.32 -18.53 7.81
CA LYS A 8 15.09 -18.42 7.02
C LYS A 8 15.23 -17.11 6.25
N GLU A 9 15.40 -17.16 4.94
CA GLU A 9 15.16 -15.99 4.11
C GLU A 9 13.67 -15.68 4.25
N THR A 10 13.34 -14.60 4.96
CA THR A 10 11.99 -14.04 4.95
C THR A 10 11.74 -13.57 3.53
N LYS A 11 11.12 -14.41 2.69
CA LYS A 11 10.69 -13.99 1.36
C LYS A 11 9.66 -12.87 1.57
N ALA A 12 9.95 -11.70 1.01
CA ALA A 12 8.98 -10.62 1.00
C ALA A 12 7.74 -11.09 0.22
N GLU A 13 6.58 -10.98 0.84
CA GLU A 13 5.31 -11.27 0.17
C GLU A 13 4.88 -10.03 -0.59
N GLU A 14 4.59 -10.19 -1.88
CA GLU A 14 4.13 -9.10 -2.74
C GLU A 14 2.69 -9.37 -3.19
N ILE A 15 1.83 -8.37 -3.02
CA ILE A 15 0.45 -8.40 -3.49
C ILE A 15 0.23 -7.14 -4.33
N THR A 16 -0.44 -7.29 -5.47
CA THR A 16 -0.72 -6.18 -6.38
C THR A 16 -2.21 -6.07 -6.63
N TYR A 17 -2.73 -4.84 -6.58
CA TYR A 17 -4.10 -4.49 -6.94
C TYR A 17 -4.09 -3.48 -8.08
N GLU A 18 -5.01 -3.66 -9.02
CA GLU A 18 -5.36 -2.66 -10.01
C GLU A 18 -6.66 -1.99 -9.55
N ILE A 19 -6.57 -0.68 -9.29
CA ILE A 19 -7.64 0.13 -8.73
C ILE A 19 -8.17 1.05 -9.84
N PHE A 20 -9.48 0.94 -10.07
CA PHE A 20 -10.22 1.76 -11.03
C PHE A 20 -11.23 2.64 -10.27
N GLY A 21 -11.24 3.95 -10.52
CA GLY A 21 -12.18 4.91 -9.93
C GLY A 21 -11.66 5.73 -8.75
N GLY A 22 -10.34 5.79 -8.55
CA GLY A 22 -9.73 6.55 -7.45
C GLY A 22 -9.90 5.88 -6.09
N PHE A 23 -9.27 6.44 -5.06
CA PHE A 23 -9.30 5.88 -3.69
C PHE A 23 -8.81 6.88 -2.65
N THR A 24 -8.99 6.55 -1.38
CA THR A 24 -8.55 7.39 -0.26
C THR A 24 -7.49 6.69 0.58
N ILE A 25 -6.61 7.50 1.15
CA ILE A 25 -5.64 7.10 2.18
C ILE A 25 -5.95 7.96 3.40
N THR A 26 -6.31 7.33 4.51
CA THR A 26 -6.64 8.03 5.77
C THR A 26 -5.59 7.71 6.81
N LYS A 27 -5.02 8.73 7.45
CA LYS A 27 -4.12 8.53 8.59
C LYS A 27 -4.94 8.11 9.81
N VAL A 28 -4.53 7.01 10.45
CA VAL A 28 -5.19 6.46 11.64
C VAL A 28 -4.17 6.22 12.76
N PRO A 29 -4.59 6.09 14.03
CA PRO A 29 -3.70 5.68 15.10
C PRO A 29 -3.09 4.30 14.78
N GLY A 30 -1.79 4.27 14.43
CA GLY A 30 -1.07 3.05 14.06
C GLY A 30 -0.65 2.94 12.60
N GLY A 31 -1.01 3.90 11.74
CA GLY A 31 -0.55 3.92 10.35
C GLY A 31 -1.52 4.62 9.40
N TYR A 32 -1.84 3.94 8.31
CA TYR A 32 -2.67 4.46 7.22
C TYR A 32 -3.65 3.39 6.73
N GLU A 33 -4.88 3.82 6.47
CA GLU A 33 -5.92 3.00 5.84
C GLU A 33 -6.10 3.42 4.38
N ILE A 34 -5.87 2.49 3.46
CA ILE A 34 -6.12 2.65 2.03
C ILE A 34 -7.48 2.03 1.71
N THR A 35 -8.43 2.84 1.24
CA THR A 35 -9.80 2.38 0.94
C THR A 35 -10.20 2.71 -0.49
N TRP A 36 -10.66 1.70 -1.22
CA TRP A 36 -11.18 1.84 -2.59
C TRP A 36 -12.43 0.97 -2.78
N ARG A 37 -13.10 1.15 -3.92
CA ARG A 37 -14.29 0.36 -4.28
C ARG A 37 -14.09 -0.33 -5.62
N SER A 38 -13.92 -1.65 -5.63
CA SER A 38 -13.94 -2.48 -6.86
C SER A 38 -13.96 -3.98 -6.53
N PRO A 39 -15.03 -4.75 -6.86
CA PRO A 39 -16.43 -4.35 -6.97
C PRO A 39 -17.05 -3.98 -5.60
N ASN A 40 -16.44 -4.44 -4.50
CA ASN A 40 -16.82 -4.12 -3.13
C ASN A 40 -15.88 -3.08 -2.53
N ILE A 41 -16.27 -2.47 -1.41
CA ILE A 41 -15.35 -1.65 -0.63
C ILE A 41 -14.25 -2.56 -0.08
N THR A 42 -13.01 -2.22 -0.39
CA THR A 42 -11.81 -2.88 0.13
C THR A 42 -11.01 -1.87 0.92
N THR A 43 -10.58 -2.27 2.12
CA THR A 43 -9.73 -1.45 2.99
C THR A 43 -8.51 -2.24 3.40
N ILE A 44 -7.33 -1.63 3.30
CA ILE A 44 -6.06 -2.21 3.71
C ILE A 44 -5.35 -1.27 4.68
N ASN A 45 -4.80 -1.85 5.74
CA ASN A 45 -4.00 -1.14 6.72
C ASN A 45 -2.50 -1.31 6.40
N VAL A 46 -1.76 -0.21 6.43
CA VAL A 46 -0.31 -0.20 6.29
C VAL A 46 0.33 0.64 7.39
N HIS A 47 1.54 0.25 7.80
CA HIS A 47 2.21 0.84 8.96
C HIS A 47 2.88 2.17 8.62
N LYS A 48 3.24 2.37 7.35
CA LYS A 48 3.95 3.57 6.86
C LYS A 48 3.13 4.28 5.80
N MET A 49 3.43 5.56 5.61
CA MET A 49 2.84 6.37 4.54
C MET A 49 3.08 5.69 3.19
N PRO A 50 2.03 5.42 2.38
CA PRO A 50 2.22 4.89 1.05
C PRO A 50 3.11 5.80 0.21
N VAL A 51 4.04 5.21 -0.53
CA VAL A 51 4.84 5.95 -1.50
C VAL A 51 3.98 6.18 -2.73
N ILE A 52 3.72 7.45 -3.04
CA ILE A 52 2.88 7.86 -4.17
C ILE A 52 3.80 8.37 -5.27
N SER A 53 3.74 7.75 -6.45
CA SER A 53 4.50 8.17 -7.62
C SER A 53 4.10 9.57 -8.08
N GLU A 54 5.06 10.35 -8.60
CA GLU A 54 4.87 11.77 -8.98
C GLU A 54 3.78 12.00 -10.04
N ASN A 55 3.51 11.00 -10.87
CA ASN A 55 2.50 11.03 -11.92
C ASN A 55 1.08 10.71 -11.44
N VAL A 56 0.89 10.46 -10.15
CA VAL A 56 -0.41 10.22 -9.51
C VAL A 56 -0.94 11.54 -8.97
N GLN A 57 -2.13 11.93 -9.42
CA GLN A 57 -2.80 13.14 -8.96
C GLN A 57 -3.41 12.90 -7.59
N VAL A 58 -3.08 13.78 -6.65
CA VAL A 58 -3.54 13.69 -5.26
C VAL A 58 -4.08 15.02 -4.75
N LYS A 59 -5.00 14.93 -3.78
CA LYS A 59 -5.47 16.08 -3.01
C LYS A 59 -5.42 15.72 -1.52
N GLN A 60 -4.77 16.54 -0.72
CA GLN A 60 -4.71 16.35 0.74
C GLN A 60 -5.72 17.26 1.44
N GLU A 61 -6.52 16.67 2.32
CA GLU A 61 -7.51 17.34 3.17
C GLU A 61 -7.33 16.85 4.62
N GLY A 62 -6.51 17.57 5.39
CA GLY A 62 -6.16 17.18 6.75
C GLY A 62 -5.43 15.83 6.79
N ASP A 63 -6.05 14.85 7.46
CA ASP A 63 -5.56 13.47 7.61
C ASP A 63 -5.97 12.54 6.47
N VAL A 64 -6.70 13.04 5.47
CA VAL A 64 -7.16 12.27 4.30
C VAL A 64 -6.40 12.71 3.05
N ILE A 65 -5.95 11.74 2.26
CA ILE A 65 -5.36 11.94 0.94
C ILE A 65 -6.27 11.26 -0.07
N HIS A 66 -6.81 12.06 -0.99
CA HIS A 66 -7.62 11.59 -2.11
C HIS A 66 -6.72 11.35 -3.31
N ILE A 67 -6.71 10.11 -3.82
CA ILE A 67 -6.09 9.76 -5.09
C ILE A 67 -7.11 9.99 -6.19
N LEU A 68 -6.86 11.01 -7.01
CA LEU A 68 -7.76 11.46 -8.07
C LEU A 68 -7.51 10.73 -9.39
N THR A 69 -6.34 10.12 -9.56
CA THR A 69 -6.04 9.29 -10.73
C THR A 69 -6.91 8.04 -10.72
N THR A 70 -7.70 7.87 -11.78
CA THR A 70 -8.71 6.81 -11.87
C THR A 70 -8.12 5.43 -12.04
N GLU A 71 -6.94 5.30 -12.65
CA GLU A 71 -6.31 4.02 -12.97
C GLU A 71 -4.94 3.95 -12.28
N CYS A 72 -4.91 3.22 -11.16
CA CYS A 72 -3.72 3.09 -10.34
C CYS A 72 -3.39 1.63 -10.05
N LYS A 73 -2.10 1.36 -9.92
CA LYS A 73 -1.57 0.11 -9.39
C LYS A 73 -1.13 0.34 -7.94
N LEU A 74 -1.69 -0.45 -7.03
CA LEU A 74 -1.26 -0.52 -5.63
C LEU A 74 -0.44 -1.80 -5.44
N LYS A 75 0.86 -1.66 -5.17
CA LYS A 75 1.75 -2.74 -4.79
C LYS A 75 1.94 -2.73 -3.27
N LEU A 76 1.60 -3.83 -2.62
CA LEU A 76 1.94 -4.10 -1.23
C LEU A 76 3.17 -4.98 -1.16
N THR A 77 4.06 -4.68 -0.23
CA THR A 77 5.23 -5.51 0.07
C THR A 77 5.30 -5.70 1.57
N THR A 78 5.23 -6.95 2.01
CA THR A 78 5.37 -7.31 3.42
C THR A 78 6.74 -7.93 3.64
N LYS A 79 7.54 -7.32 4.50
CA LYS A 79 8.86 -7.81 4.88
C LYS A 79 9.04 -7.67 6.38
N ASP A 80 9.48 -8.74 7.03
CA ASP A 80 9.75 -8.78 8.48
C ASP A 80 8.56 -8.28 9.34
N GLY A 81 7.32 -8.53 8.89
CA GLY A 81 6.08 -8.12 9.57
C GLY A 81 5.61 -6.70 9.27
N GLU A 82 6.40 -5.90 8.54
CA GLU A 82 6.01 -4.56 8.09
C GLU A 82 5.44 -4.62 6.68
N THR A 83 4.25 -4.05 6.51
CA THR A 83 3.61 -3.87 5.20
C THR A 83 3.79 -2.44 4.72
N GLU A 84 4.39 -2.29 3.54
CA GLU A 84 4.56 -1.04 2.82
C GLU A 84 3.68 -1.03 1.56
N ALA A 85 3.29 0.17 1.14
CA ALA A 85 2.46 0.39 -0.04
C ALA A 85 3.15 1.33 -1.03
N TYR A 86 3.10 0.96 -2.31
CA TYR A 86 3.54 1.77 -3.43
C TYR A 86 2.39 1.97 -4.41
N ILE A 87 2.14 3.22 -4.78
CA ILE A 87 1.05 3.63 -5.66
C ILE A 87 1.65 4.26 -6.92
N SER A 88 1.32 3.69 -8.07
CA SER A 88 1.67 4.26 -9.37
C SER A 88 0.46 4.30 -10.30
N LYS A 89 0.56 5.08 -11.36
CA LYS A 89 -0.35 4.94 -12.50
C LYS A 89 -0.15 3.57 -13.16
N ILE A 90 -1.21 3.03 -13.77
CA ILE A 90 -1.13 1.90 -14.71
C ILE A 90 -0.49 2.37 -16.03
#